data_AF-A0A6T9PCV3-F1
#
_entry.id   AF-A0A6T9PCV3-F1
#
_cell.length_a   1.000
_cell.length_b   1.000
_cell.length_c   1.000
_cell.angle_alpha   90.00
_cell.angle_beta   90.00
_cell.angle_gamma   90.00
#
_symmetry.space_group_name_H-M   'P 1'
#
loop_
_entity.id
_entity.type
_entity.pdbx_description
1 polymer ?
#
loop_
_entity_poly.entity_id
_entity_poly.type
_entity_poly.pdbx_seq_one_letter_code
_entity_poly.pdbx_strand_id
1 'polypeptide(L)'
;AEKVEGANAAIHMCTEGDDFMNATAPEELNRLGTADKLERGLFGKLSYAMEPEKWSEVEAASGLDDGALLRSHTMESLYGLKWQGRKPVTKAASAKLATVTASGAATIFDADNGHGGGTLVLGSKIYAFLPKDGLEGLAYVCIKGC
;
A
#
# COMPACT_ATOMS: atom_id res chain seq x y z
N ALA A 1 6.40 26.70 -4.40
CA ALA A 1 5.80 26.51 -3.06
C ALA A 1 5.71 27.85 -2.31
N GLU A 2 4.52 28.16 -1.79
CA GLU A 2 4.23 29.31 -0.93
C GLU A 2 4.29 28.88 0.54
N LYS A 3 4.96 29.66 1.39
CA LYS A 3 5.05 29.32 2.83
C LYS A 3 3.71 29.57 3.52
N VAL A 4 3.30 28.67 4.40
CA VAL A 4 2.13 28.88 5.26
C VAL A 4 2.57 29.68 6.48
N GLU A 5 2.04 30.88 6.65
CA GLU A 5 2.37 31.74 7.77
C GLU A 5 2.08 31.06 9.11
N GLY A 6 3.03 31.13 10.06
CA GLY A 6 2.92 30.48 11.36
C GLY A 6 3.16 28.97 11.37
N ALA A 7 3.49 28.35 10.23
CA ALA A 7 3.81 26.93 10.15
C ALA A 7 5.20 26.68 9.53
N ASN A 8 5.80 25.53 9.85
CA ASN A 8 6.99 25.02 9.17
C ASN A 8 6.62 24.23 7.89
N ALA A 9 5.63 24.71 7.15
CA ALA A 9 5.10 24.05 5.97
C ALA A 9 5.02 25.02 4.77
N ALA A 10 5.00 24.45 3.58
CA ALA A 10 4.76 25.19 2.35
C ALA A 10 3.73 24.45 1.48
N ILE A 11 2.88 25.21 0.82
CA ILE A 11 1.90 24.71 -0.15
C ILE A 11 2.54 24.80 -1.53
N HIS A 12 2.55 23.70 -2.25
CA HIS A 12 2.91 23.67 -3.66
C HIS A 12 1.68 23.26 -4.47
N MET A 13 1.33 24.07 -5.46
CA MET A 13 0.30 23.71 -6.43
C MET A 13 0.98 22.93 -7.55
N CYS A 14 0.58 21.68 -7.73
CA CYS A 14 1.15 20.84 -8.78
C CYS A 14 0.87 21.45 -10.17
N THR A 15 1.89 21.38 -11.02
CA THR A 15 1.93 21.85 -12.41
C THR A 15 2.22 20.68 -13.34
N GLU A 16 2.09 20.88 -14.66
CA GLU A 16 2.37 19.82 -15.66
C GLU A 16 3.84 19.35 -15.67
N GLY A 17 4.76 20.14 -15.10
CA GLY A 17 6.17 19.77 -14.99
C GLY A 17 6.52 18.99 -13.71
N ASP A 18 5.57 18.79 -12.80
CA ASP A 18 5.78 18.00 -11.59
C ASP A 18 5.59 16.50 -11.89
N ASP A 19 6.49 15.66 -11.38
CA ASP A 19 6.38 14.22 -11.52
C ASP A 19 5.17 13.68 -10.75
N PHE A 20 4.36 12.85 -11.40
CA PHE A 20 3.32 12.11 -10.70
C PHE A 20 3.94 11.02 -9.84
N MET A 21 3.58 10.95 -8.55
CA MET A 21 4.11 9.91 -7.67
C MET A 21 3.80 8.50 -8.19
N ASN A 22 2.66 8.31 -8.86
CA ASN A 22 2.28 7.02 -9.44
C ASN A 22 3.14 6.58 -10.64
N ALA A 23 3.92 7.50 -11.22
CA ALA A 23 4.89 7.25 -12.29
C ALA A 23 6.30 7.00 -11.74
N THR A 24 6.53 7.29 -10.46
CA THR A 24 7.80 7.02 -9.76
C THR A 24 7.81 5.61 -9.19
N ALA A 25 8.96 4.94 -9.25
CA ALA A 25 9.12 3.64 -8.62
C ALA A 25 8.88 3.76 -7.09
N PRO A 26 8.08 2.87 -6.48
CA PRO A 26 7.81 2.88 -5.04
C PRO A 26 9.07 2.91 -4.17
N GLU A 27 10.15 2.25 -4.60
CA GLU A 27 11.44 2.25 -3.92
C GLU A 27 12.03 3.67 -3.80
N GLU A 28 11.93 4.47 -4.87
CA GLU A 28 12.45 5.84 -4.88
C GLU A 28 11.60 6.76 -4.01
N LEU A 29 10.28 6.62 -4.05
CA LEU A 29 9.37 7.33 -3.16
C LEU A 29 9.65 6.99 -1.69
N ASN A 30 9.89 5.72 -1.36
CA ASN A 30 10.22 5.32 0.00
C ASN A 30 11.57 5.87 0.46
N ARG A 31 12.54 5.98 -0.44
CA ARG A 31 13.84 6.61 -0.18
C ARG A 31 13.66 8.09 0.18
N LEU A 32 12.85 8.82 -0.59
CA LEU A 32 12.51 10.22 -0.32
C LEU A 32 11.82 10.38 1.04
N GLY A 33 10.78 9.59 1.30
CA GLY A 33 10.06 9.66 2.59
C GLY A 33 10.95 9.34 3.79
N THR A 34 11.87 8.38 3.65
CA THR A 34 12.81 8.03 4.73
C THR A 34 13.80 9.16 5.02
N ALA A 35 14.32 9.83 3.98
CA ALA A 35 15.22 10.98 4.15
C ALA A 35 14.56 12.11 4.97
N ASP A 36 13.25 12.28 4.79
CA ASP A 36 12.43 13.27 5.49
C ASP A 36 11.83 12.75 6.83
N LYS A 37 12.26 11.56 7.29
CA LYS A 37 11.79 10.90 8.53
C LYS A 37 10.27 10.61 8.54
N LEU A 38 9.69 10.37 7.37
CA LEU A 38 8.30 9.97 7.22
C LEU A 38 8.12 8.46 7.44
N GLU A 39 6.87 8.04 7.61
CA GLU A 39 6.52 6.63 7.78
C GLU A 39 6.86 5.80 6.54
N ARG A 40 7.33 4.56 6.78
CA ARG A 40 7.78 3.68 5.69
C ARG A 40 6.61 3.28 4.82
N GLY A 41 6.74 3.42 3.51
CA GLY A 41 5.66 3.08 2.59
C GLY A 41 4.59 4.17 2.44
N LEU A 42 4.67 5.28 3.18
CA LEU A 42 3.67 6.35 3.11
C LEU A 42 3.53 6.92 1.70
N PHE A 43 4.64 7.34 1.07
CA PHE A 43 4.59 7.87 -0.29
C PHE A 43 4.19 6.80 -1.31
N GLY A 44 4.65 5.56 -1.13
CA GLY A 44 4.18 4.43 -1.95
C GLY A 44 2.67 4.22 -1.86
N LYS A 45 2.06 4.39 -0.68
CA LYS A 45 0.61 4.32 -0.45
C LYS A 45 -0.13 5.50 -1.09
N LEU A 46 0.39 6.72 -0.92
CA LEU A 46 -0.22 7.94 -1.46
C LEU A 46 -0.15 8.03 -3.00
N SER A 47 0.63 7.17 -3.63
CA SER A 47 0.80 7.12 -5.10
C SER A 47 -0.32 6.38 -5.82
N TYR A 48 -1.24 5.74 -5.12
CA TYR A 48 -2.29 4.92 -5.72
C TYR A 48 -3.66 5.32 -5.22
N ALA A 49 -4.71 4.85 -5.91
CA ALA A 49 -6.08 4.98 -5.40
C ALA A 49 -6.18 4.22 -4.06
N MET A 50 -6.87 4.77 -3.08
CA MET A 50 -6.97 4.16 -1.75
C MET A 50 -8.43 3.92 -1.40
N GLU A 51 -8.73 2.70 -0.98
CA GLU A 51 -10.05 2.33 -0.45
C GLU A 51 -10.11 2.61 1.07
N PRO A 52 -11.30 2.90 1.62
CA PRO A 52 -11.47 3.12 3.05
C PRO A 52 -11.36 1.82 3.87
N GLU A 53 -11.64 0.65 3.28
CA GLU A 53 -11.53 -0.64 3.96
C GLU A 53 -10.06 -1.04 4.19
N LYS A 54 -9.80 -1.67 5.34
CA LYS A 54 -8.49 -2.27 5.63
C LYS A 54 -8.30 -3.57 4.87
N TRP A 55 -7.04 -3.92 4.61
CA TRP A 55 -6.69 -5.16 3.94
C TRP A 55 -7.25 -6.39 4.66
N SER A 56 -7.17 -6.46 5.99
CA SER A 56 -7.71 -7.60 6.75
C SER A 56 -9.23 -7.79 6.58
N GLU A 57 -9.96 -6.74 6.20
CA GLU A 57 -11.41 -6.82 5.97
C GLU A 57 -11.74 -7.49 4.64
N VAL A 58 -10.84 -7.39 3.66
CA VAL A 58 -11.06 -7.88 2.30
C VAL A 58 -10.18 -9.08 1.93
N GLU A 59 -9.11 -9.35 2.69
CA GLU A 59 -8.12 -10.40 2.40
C GLU A 59 -8.75 -11.78 2.28
N ALA A 60 -9.82 -12.04 3.03
CA ALA A 60 -10.50 -13.32 3.04
C ALA A 60 -11.10 -13.65 1.66
N ALA A 61 -11.59 -12.62 0.96
CA ALA A 61 -12.16 -12.74 -0.38
C ALA A 61 -11.10 -12.84 -1.48
N SER A 62 -9.83 -12.60 -1.16
CA SER A 62 -8.74 -12.59 -2.14
C SER A 62 -8.44 -13.98 -2.72
N GLY A 63 -8.80 -15.05 -2.03
CA GLY A 63 -8.42 -16.41 -2.39
C GLY A 63 -6.91 -16.66 -2.35
N LEU A 64 -6.18 -15.93 -1.51
CA LEU A 64 -4.81 -16.25 -1.11
C LEU A 64 -4.83 -17.43 -0.12
N ASP A 65 -3.77 -18.23 -0.11
CA ASP A 65 -3.50 -19.19 0.95
C ASP A 65 -2.91 -18.50 2.19
N ASP A 66 -2.82 -19.22 3.31
CA ASP A 66 -2.35 -18.63 4.57
C ASP A 66 -0.89 -18.17 4.52
N GLY A 67 -0.05 -18.79 3.68
CA GLY A 67 1.33 -18.37 3.49
C GLY A 67 1.42 -17.02 2.79
N ALA A 68 0.62 -16.80 1.76
CA ALA A 68 0.56 -15.53 1.05
C ALA A 68 -0.15 -14.43 1.87
N LEU A 69 -1.16 -14.78 2.67
CA LEU A 69 -1.75 -13.85 3.65
C LEU A 69 -0.72 -13.41 4.70
N LEU A 70 0.02 -14.35 5.28
CA LEU A 70 1.10 -14.02 6.23
C LEU A 70 2.13 -13.06 5.62
N ARG A 71 2.48 -13.25 4.34
CA ARG A 71 3.34 -12.32 3.62
C ARG A 71 2.71 -10.93 3.52
N SER A 72 1.44 -10.82 3.14
CA SER A 72 0.76 -9.51 3.06
C SER A 72 0.77 -8.71 4.36
N HIS A 73 0.84 -9.39 5.51
CA HIS A 73 0.93 -8.81 6.85
C HIS A 73 2.37 -8.64 7.38
N THR A 74 3.42 -8.92 6.60
CA THR A 74 4.81 -8.83 7.06
C THR A 74 5.19 -7.43 7.56
N MET A 75 4.63 -6.37 6.98
CA MET A 75 4.89 -5.00 7.43
C MET A 75 4.39 -4.73 8.84
N GLU A 76 3.26 -5.31 9.24
CA GLU A 76 2.72 -5.14 10.59
C GLU A 76 3.67 -5.69 11.65
N SER A 77 4.41 -6.74 11.32
CA SER A 77 5.42 -7.34 12.21
C SER A 77 6.60 -6.40 12.47
N LEU A 78 6.97 -5.54 11.51
CA LEU A 78 8.00 -4.51 11.72
C LEU A 78 7.58 -3.45 12.73
N TYR A 79 6.27 -3.30 12.97
CA TYR A 79 5.68 -2.40 13.96
C TYR A 79 5.22 -3.14 15.23
N GLY A 80 5.66 -4.39 15.43
CA GLY A 80 5.37 -5.17 16.64
C GLY A 80 3.96 -5.76 16.70
N LEU A 81 3.18 -5.68 15.62
CA LEU A 81 1.86 -6.31 15.53
C LEU A 81 1.98 -7.71 14.93
N LYS A 82 0.97 -8.55 15.21
CA LYS A 82 0.91 -9.92 14.69
C LYS A 82 -0.40 -10.11 13.94
N TRP A 83 -0.31 -10.73 12.77
CA TRP A 83 -1.48 -11.21 12.04
C TRP A 83 -2.26 -12.18 12.93
N GLN A 84 -3.55 -11.90 13.13
CA GLN A 84 -4.43 -12.67 14.03
C GLN A 84 -5.12 -13.83 13.31
N GLY A 85 -4.71 -14.13 12.07
CA GLY A 85 -5.35 -15.11 11.20
C GLY A 85 -6.44 -14.50 10.33
N ARG A 86 -6.86 -15.29 9.35
CA ARG A 86 -7.81 -14.89 8.30
C ARG A 86 -9.19 -14.60 8.89
N LYS A 87 -9.76 -13.44 8.56
CA LYS A 87 -11.17 -13.14 8.85
C LYS A 87 -12.14 -13.98 7.97
N PRO A 88 -13.40 -14.19 8.37
CA PRO A 88 -14.39 -14.85 7.51
C PRO A 88 -14.67 -14.05 6.23
N VAL A 89 -14.90 -14.76 5.11
CA VAL A 89 -15.31 -14.12 3.85
C VAL A 89 -16.72 -13.56 3.99
N THR A 90 -16.91 -12.28 3.64
CA THR A 90 -18.23 -11.62 3.61
C THR A 90 -18.63 -11.23 2.18
N LYS A 91 -19.94 -11.06 1.94
CA LYS A 91 -20.44 -10.57 0.64
C LYS A 91 -19.88 -9.18 0.30
N ALA A 92 -19.72 -8.31 1.30
CA ALA A 92 -19.18 -6.97 1.10
C ALA A 92 -17.71 -7.02 0.66
N ALA A 93 -16.88 -7.84 1.33
CA ALA A 93 -15.49 -8.06 0.95
C ALA A 93 -15.36 -8.59 -0.48
N SER A 94 -16.17 -9.60 -0.85
CA SER A 94 -16.17 -10.15 -2.22
C SER A 94 -16.58 -9.12 -3.27
N ALA A 95 -17.63 -8.32 -2.99
CA ALA A 95 -18.08 -7.28 -3.91
C ALA A 95 -17.04 -6.16 -4.08
N LYS A 96 -16.40 -5.74 -2.98
CA LYS A 96 -15.33 -4.73 -3.00
C LYS A 96 -14.14 -5.21 -3.82
N LEU A 97 -13.64 -6.40 -3.54
CA LEU A 97 -12.49 -6.94 -4.27
C LEU A 97 -12.80 -7.12 -5.75
N ALA A 98 -14.00 -7.60 -6.10
CA ALA A 98 -14.43 -7.74 -7.49
C ALA A 98 -14.49 -6.38 -8.21
N THR A 99 -14.97 -5.33 -7.54
CA THR A 99 -15.03 -3.97 -8.09
C THR A 99 -13.63 -3.42 -8.36
N VAL A 100 -12.73 -3.54 -7.39
CA VAL A 100 -11.33 -3.10 -7.54
C VAL A 100 -10.62 -3.86 -8.66
N THR A 101 -10.76 -5.19 -8.69
CA THR A 101 -10.20 -6.01 -9.77
C THR A 101 -10.76 -5.63 -11.14
N ALA A 102 -12.08 -5.40 -11.25
CA ALA A 102 -12.70 -5.00 -12.51
C ALA A 102 -12.26 -3.60 -12.99
N SER A 103 -11.90 -2.70 -12.09
CA SER A 103 -11.44 -1.35 -12.44
C SER A 103 -10.13 -1.35 -13.23
N GLY A 104 -9.27 -2.35 -13.00
CA GLY A 104 -7.92 -2.40 -13.56
C GLY A 104 -6.97 -1.30 -13.05
N ALA A 105 -7.41 -0.43 -12.14
CA ALA A 105 -6.59 0.61 -11.54
C ALA A 105 -5.78 0.06 -10.35
N ALA A 106 -4.55 0.54 -10.20
CA ALA A 106 -3.71 0.24 -9.05
C ALA A 106 -4.36 0.83 -7.77
N THR A 107 -4.81 -0.03 -6.87
CA THR A 107 -5.61 0.35 -5.69
C THR A 107 -5.05 -0.27 -4.42
N ILE A 108 -4.83 0.54 -3.40
CA ILE A 108 -4.30 0.16 -2.09
C ILE A 108 -5.43 -0.07 -1.11
N PHE A 109 -5.34 -1.20 -0.40
CA PHE A 109 -6.01 -1.43 0.87
C PHE A 109 -5.00 -1.25 1.99
N ASP A 110 -5.32 -0.38 2.94
CA ASP A 110 -4.42 -0.02 4.01
C ASP A 110 -4.21 -1.20 4.98
N ALA A 111 -3.01 -1.30 5.55
CA ALA A 111 -2.77 -2.24 6.63
C ALA A 111 -3.56 -1.82 7.88
N ASP A 112 -3.87 -2.78 8.76
CA ASP A 112 -4.60 -2.49 10.00
C ASP A 112 -3.85 -1.48 10.88
N ASN A 113 -2.52 -1.45 10.77
CA ASN A 113 -1.66 -0.54 11.51
C ASN A 113 -1.47 0.84 10.87
N GLY A 114 -1.93 1.06 9.64
CA GLY A 114 -1.82 2.34 8.92
C GLY A 114 -0.43 2.78 8.48
N HIS A 115 0.63 2.08 8.90
CA HIS A 115 2.03 2.53 8.82
C HIS A 115 2.86 1.90 7.69
N GLY A 116 2.24 1.17 6.77
CA GLY A 116 2.93 0.52 5.64
C GLY A 116 2.38 0.96 4.28
N GLY A 117 3.02 0.50 3.21
CA GLY A 117 2.48 0.63 1.85
C GLY A 117 1.15 -0.12 1.66
N GLY A 118 0.81 -1.07 2.54
CA GLY A 118 -0.41 -1.86 2.45
C GLY A 118 -0.34 -2.93 1.35
N THR A 119 -1.51 -3.43 0.96
CA THR A 119 -1.66 -4.41 -0.12
C THR A 119 -2.23 -3.70 -1.35
N LEU A 120 -1.52 -3.84 -2.47
CA LEU A 120 -1.91 -3.28 -3.76
C LEU A 120 -2.63 -4.32 -4.61
N VAL A 121 -3.79 -3.97 -5.14
CA VAL A 121 -4.52 -4.76 -6.12
C VAL A 121 -4.47 -4.05 -7.47
N LEU A 122 -4.10 -4.78 -8.52
CA LEU A 122 -4.06 -4.29 -9.90
C LEU A 122 -4.65 -5.38 -10.82
N GLY A 123 -5.91 -5.21 -11.20
CA GLY A 123 -6.63 -6.27 -11.91
C GLY A 123 -6.71 -7.54 -11.06
N SER A 124 -6.28 -8.66 -11.62
CA SER A 124 -6.21 -9.96 -10.93
C SER A 124 -4.94 -10.17 -10.11
N LYS A 125 -4.01 -9.19 -10.13
CA LYS A 125 -2.73 -9.26 -9.43
C LYS A 125 -2.83 -8.64 -8.04
N ILE A 126 -2.18 -9.26 -7.08
CA ILE A 126 -2.08 -8.76 -5.70
C ILE A 126 -0.60 -8.63 -5.36
N TYR A 127 -0.21 -7.48 -4.84
CA TYR A 127 1.14 -7.19 -4.40
C TYR A 127 1.13 -6.81 -2.92
N ALA A 128 2.11 -7.33 -2.18
CA ALA A 128 2.35 -6.93 -0.80
C ALA A 128 3.57 -6.04 -0.72
N PHE A 129 3.55 -5.05 0.15
CA PHE A 129 4.73 -4.27 0.47
C PHE A 129 5.65 -5.08 1.39
N LEU A 130 6.81 -5.53 0.89
CA LEU A 130 7.71 -6.46 1.59
C LEU A 130 9.17 -5.95 1.54
N PRO A 131 10.03 -6.40 2.48
CA PRO A 131 11.47 -6.40 2.25
C PRO A 131 11.80 -7.17 0.97
N LYS A 132 12.61 -6.58 0.10
CA LYS A 132 13.02 -7.21 -1.16
C LYS A 132 14.40 -7.82 -0.98
N ASP A 133 14.51 -9.13 -1.17
CA ASP A 133 15.79 -9.84 -1.08
C ASP A 133 16.82 -9.22 -2.02
N GLY A 134 18.01 -8.90 -1.48
CA GLY A 134 19.12 -8.34 -2.24
C GLY A 134 19.03 -6.83 -2.52
N LEU A 135 18.01 -6.12 -2.00
CA LEU A 135 17.95 -4.66 -2.01
C LEU A 135 17.89 -4.13 -0.58
N GLU A 136 18.61 -3.05 -0.30
CA GLU A 136 18.41 -2.26 0.92
C GLU A 136 17.09 -1.48 0.80
N GLY A 137 15.94 -2.17 0.88
CA GLY A 137 14.65 -1.49 0.71
C GLY A 137 13.41 -2.36 0.78
N LEU A 138 12.28 -1.67 0.91
CA LEU A 138 10.93 -2.23 0.84
C LEU A 138 10.33 -1.95 -0.55
N ALA A 139 9.63 -2.92 -1.12
CA ALA A 139 9.02 -2.81 -2.44
C ALA A 139 7.67 -3.55 -2.50
N TYR A 140 6.83 -3.21 -3.48
CA TYR A 140 5.64 -4.00 -3.80
C TYR A 140 6.03 -5.26 -4.57
N VAL A 141 5.87 -6.41 -3.93
CA VAL A 141 6.20 -7.73 -4.49
C VAL A 141 4.90 -8.44 -4.84
N CYS A 142 4.80 -8.92 -6.08
CA CYS A 142 3.65 -9.69 -6.53
C CYS A 142 3.54 -11.00 -5.73
N ILE A 143 2.37 -11.25 -5.14
CA ILE A 143 2.09 -12.42 -4.31
C ILE A 143 0.98 -13.31 -4.89
N LYS A 144 0.27 -12.83 -5.92
CA LYS A 144 -0.74 -13.58 -6.68
C LYS A 144 -0.95 -12.98 -8.06
N GLY A 145 -1.24 -13.84 -9.05
CA GLY A 145 -1.58 -13.42 -10.42
C GLY A 145 -0.37 -12.97 -11.26
N CYS A 146 0.83 -13.20 -10.74
CA CYS A 146 2.08 -13.26 -11.49
C CYS A 146 2.13 -14.62 -12.21
#